data_AF-A0A974Y2H7-F1
#
_entry.id   AF-A0A974Y2H7-F1
#
_cell.length_a   1.000
_cell.length_b   1.000
_cell.length_c   1.000
_cell.angle_alpha   90.00
_cell.angle_beta   90.00
_cell.angle_gamma   90.00
#
_symmetry.space_group_name_H-M   'P 1'
#
loop_
_entity.id
_entity.type
_entity.pdbx_description
1 polymer ?
#
loop_
_entity_poly.entity_id
_entity_poly.type
_entity_poly.pdbx_seq_one_letter_code
_entity_poly.pdbx_strand_id
1 'polypeptide(L)'
;MDSSQLVRNGKSLVEAMGYWPSFHDANVMEASRSGDSFSVTVHLFAMTDQVDSAGYYVLEKHHLVTIVMRGVESNSLPCDYSGDCLDSLSFQSTDGLLQVDFGSHMDQDGTIVCSEAEIASVIPCSSKGVALAPNNSFKPKPLRGSA
;
A
#
# COMPACT_ATOMS: atom_id res chain seq x y z
N MET A 1 19.32 0.45 6.39
CA MET A 1 18.94 -0.49 5.32
C MET A 1 17.71 0.07 4.63
N ASP A 2 17.62 -0.08 3.31
CA ASP A 2 16.42 0.33 2.57
C ASP A 2 15.35 -0.76 2.75
N SER A 3 14.27 -0.46 3.48
CA SER A 3 13.18 -1.40 3.75
C SER A 3 12.56 -1.96 2.46
N SER A 4 12.65 -1.24 1.34
CA SER A 4 12.16 -1.73 0.04
C SER A 4 12.86 -3.00 -0.44
N GLN A 5 14.10 -3.25 0.01
CA GLN A 5 14.86 -4.45 -0.35
C GLN A 5 14.46 -5.69 0.46
N LEU A 6 13.77 -5.50 1.59
CA LEU A 6 13.25 -6.59 2.42
C LEU A 6 11.90 -7.11 1.90
N VAL A 7 11.22 -6.33 1.06
CA VAL A 7 9.89 -6.63 0.54
C VAL A 7 9.99 -7.05 -0.92
N ARG A 8 9.57 -8.28 -1.23
CA ARG A 8 9.52 -8.78 -2.61
C ARG A 8 8.61 -7.88 -3.46
N ASN A 9 9.03 -7.61 -4.69
CA ASN A 9 8.37 -6.68 -5.60
C ASN A 9 8.24 -5.23 -5.07
N GLY A 10 8.99 -4.84 -4.01
CA GLY A 10 8.99 -3.48 -3.47
C GLY A 10 9.31 -2.40 -4.50
N LYS A 11 10.11 -2.73 -5.53
CA LYS A 11 10.41 -1.84 -6.66
C LYS A 11 9.16 -1.33 -7.38
N SER A 12 8.10 -2.12 -7.48
CA SER A 12 6.84 -1.68 -8.12
C SER A 12 6.18 -0.52 -7.37
N LEU A 13 6.23 -0.54 -6.04
CA LEU A 13 5.75 0.56 -5.21
C LEU A 13 6.64 1.80 -5.36
N VAL A 14 7.96 1.61 -5.39
CA VAL A 14 8.92 2.70 -5.63
C VAL A 14 8.71 3.32 -7.02
N GLU A 15 8.44 2.52 -8.06
CA GLU A 15 8.14 3.02 -9.41
C GLU A 15 6.84 3.84 -9.45
N ALA A 16 5.82 3.44 -8.69
CA ALA A 16 4.54 4.16 -8.63
C ALA A 16 4.61 5.46 -7.80
N MET A 17 5.29 5.43 -6.66
CA MET A 17 5.36 6.58 -5.74
C MET A 17 6.54 7.51 -6.04
N GLY A 18 7.60 6.99 -6.65
CA GLY A 18 8.90 7.65 -6.85
C GLY A 18 9.88 7.47 -5.68
N TYR A 19 9.45 6.84 -4.58
CA TYR A 19 10.22 6.58 -3.37
C TYR A 19 9.58 5.43 -2.57
N TRP A 20 10.29 4.89 -1.58
CA TRP A 20 9.70 3.97 -0.60
C TRP A 20 8.93 4.77 0.47
N PRO A 21 7.60 4.61 0.59
CA PRO A 21 6.78 5.40 1.50
C PRO A 21 7.01 5.00 2.97
N SER A 22 6.82 5.95 3.89
CA SER A 22 6.72 5.66 5.33
C SER A 22 5.37 5.04 5.73
N PHE A 23 4.37 5.14 4.84
CA PHE A 23 2.97 4.77 5.07
C PHE A 23 2.25 5.62 6.12
N HIS A 24 2.83 6.74 6.53
CA HIS A 24 2.14 7.73 7.36
C HIS A 24 0.85 8.21 6.67
N ASP A 25 -0.23 8.27 7.43
CA ASP A 25 -1.61 8.57 7.00
C ASP A 25 -2.21 7.58 5.99
N ALA A 26 -1.58 6.43 5.76
CA ALA A 26 -2.17 5.41 4.90
C ALA A 26 -3.38 4.76 5.59
N ASN A 27 -4.53 4.72 4.91
CA ASN A 27 -5.74 4.12 5.47
C ASN A 27 -5.74 2.61 5.23
N VAL A 28 -5.98 1.82 6.27
CA VAL A 28 -6.18 0.37 6.15
C VAL A 28 -7.59 0.11 5.65
N MET A 29 -7.68 -0.37 4.42
CA MET A 29 -8.96 -0.61 3.74
C MET A 29 -9.55 -1.94 4.17
N GLU A 30 -8.73 -2.98 4.19
CA GLU A 30 -9.11 -4.33 4.57
C GLU A 30 -7.85 -5.15 4.87
N ALA A 31 -8.02 -6.15 5.73
CA ALA A 31 -7.06 -7.22 5.90
C ALA A 31 -7.76 -8.56 5.89
N SER A 32 -7.01 -9.61 5.54
CA SER A 32 -7.50 -10.97 5.65
C SER A 32 -6.38 -11.92 6.04
N ARG A 33 -6.73 -12.90 6.86
CA ARG A 33 -5.84 -14.02 7.23
C ARG A 33 -6.35 -15.31 6.61
N SER A 34 -5.46 -16.06 5.96
CA SER A 34 -5.75 -17.38 5.40
C SER A 34 -4.55 -18.31 5.65
N GLY A 35 -4.74 -19.30 6.52
CA GLY A 35 -3.67 -20.20 6.94
C GLY A 35 -2.52 -19.44 7.61
N ASP A 36 -1.32 -19.57 7.04
CA ASP A 36 -0.08 -18.93 7.45
C ASP A 36 0.20 -17.62 6.68
N SER A 37 -0.81 -17.06 5.99
CA SER A 37 -0.68 -15.81 5.27
C SER A 37 -1.59 -14.73 5.83
N PHE A 38 -1.08 -13.50 5.88
CA PHE A 38 -1.81 -12.29 6.21
C PHE A 38 -1.68 -11.31 5.06
N SER A 39 -2.79 -10.73 4.63
CA SER A 39 -2.82 -9.71 3.58
C SER A 39 -3.46 -8.45 4.11
N VAL A 40 -2.94 -7.30 3.69
CA VAL A 40 -3.50 -5.99 4.01
C VAL A 40 -3.50 -5.12 2.77
N THR A 41 -4.61 -4.44 2.52
CA THR A 41 -4.71 -3.43 1.48
C THR A 41 -4.79 -2.05 2.12
N VAL A 42 -3.87 -1.17 1.75
CA VAL A 42 -3.82 0.22 2.23
C VAL A 42 -4.07 1.21 1.10
N HIS A 43 -4.79 2.28 1.40
CA HIS A 43 -4.86 3.46 0.56
C HIS A 43 -3.72 4.41 0.92
N LEU A 44 -2.76 4.51 0.01
CA LEU A 44 -1.57 5.34 0.14
C LEU A 44 -1.64 6.52 -0.82
N PHE A 45 -1.00 7.64 -0.44
CA PHE A 45 -0.85 8.83 -1.27
C PHE A 45 0.43 9.57 -0.92
N ALA A 46 0.86 10.47 -1.81
CA ALA A 46 1.97 11.39 -1.57
C ALA A 46 1.42 12.75 -1.17
N MET A 47 1.87 13.28 -0.03
CA MET A 47 1.59 14.65 0.38
C MET A 47 2.59 15.58 -0.32
N THR A 48 2.09 16.68 -0.88
CA THR A 48 2.92 17.72 -1.49
C THR A 48 3.15 18.87 -0.51
N ASP A 49 4.08 19.77 -0.84
CA ASP A 49 4.31 21.02 -0.11
C ASP A 49 3.30 22.12 -0.47
N GLN A 50 2.37 21.84 -1.40
CA GLN A 50 1.32 22.76 -1.82
C GLN A 50 0.11 22.65 -0.92
N VAL A 51 -0.55 23.78 -0.70
CA VAL A 51 -1.77 23.87 0.11
C VAL A 51 -2.92 24.32 -0.79
N ASP A 52 -4.07 23.68 -0.69
CA ASP A 52 -5.28 24.04 -1.42
C ASP A 52 -5.94 25.32 -0.86
N SER A 53 -7.01 25.78 -1.51
CA SER A 53 -7.72 26.99 -1.09
C SER A 53 -8.40 26.89 0.28
N ALA A 54 -8.55 25.68 0.81
CA ALA A 54 -9.15 25.42 2.11
C ALA A 54 -8.10 25.25 3.22
N GLY A 55 -6.80 25.30 2.89
CA GLY A 55 -5.72 25.20 3.86
C GLY A 55 -5.20 23.78 4.09
N TYR A 56 -5.57 22.81 3.24
CA TYR A 56 -5.09 21.43 3.34
C TYR A 56 -3.96 21.14 2.35
N TYR A 57 -3.00 20.30 2.75
CA TYR A 57 -1.97 19.84 1.81
C TYR A 57 -2.60 19.11 0.63
N VAL A 58 -2.13 19.43 -0.58
CA VAL A 58 -2.54 18.74 -1.80
C VAL A 58 -1.93 17.34 -1.78
N LEU A 59 -2.78 16.33 -1.98
CA LEU A 59 -2.40 14.93 -2.06
C LEU A 59 -2.37 14.49 -3.53
N GLU A 60 -1.38 13.68 -3.89
CA GLU A 60 -1.22 13.11 -5.23
C GLU A 60 -0.86 11.62 -5.18
N LYS A 61 -0.75 10.98 -6.34
CA LYS A 61 -0.33 9.57 -6.49
C LYS A 61 -1.08 8.60 -5.57
N HIS A 62 -2.41 8.72 -5.55
CA HIS A 62 -3.25 7.80 -4.78
C HIS A 62 -3.17 6.38 -5.35
N HIS A 63 -2.84 5.41 -4.51
CA HIS A 63 -2.79 3.99 -4.86
C HIS A 63 -3.43 3.12 -3.77
N LEU A 64 -4.07 2.02 -4.19
CA LEU A 64 -4.34 0.88 -3.34
C LEU A 64 -3.15 -0.08 -3.44
N VAL A 65 -2.51 -0.34 -2.31
CA VAL A 65 -1.35 -1.23 -2.21
C VAL A 65 -1.72 -2.43 -1.38
N THR A 66 -1.61 -3.63 -1.97
CA THR A 66 -1.83 -4.88 -1.24
C THR A 66 -0.48 -5.50 -0.89
N ILE A 67 -0.28 -5.72 0.41
CA ILE A 67 0.92 -6.31 0.98
C ILE A 67 0.54 -7.68 1.52
N VAL A 68 1.30 -8.70 1.14
CA VAL A 68 1.08 -10.09 1.57
C VAL A 68 2.28 -10.56 2.37
N MET A 69 2.04 -10.98 3.60
CA MET A 69 2.98 -11.65 4.49
C MET A 69 2.70 -13.15 4.46
N ARG A 70 3.74 -13.98 4.30
CA ARG A 70 3.64 -15.45 4.21
C ARG A 70 4.53 -16.12 5.25
N GLY A 71 4.19 -17.35 5.62
CA GLY A 71 4.87 -18.05 6.72
C GLY A 71 4.76 -17.28 8.03
N VAL A 72 3.57 -16.78 8.35
CA VAL A 72 3.29 -15.99 9.55
C VAL A 72 3.42 -16.88 10.80
N GLU A 73 4.44 -16.61 11.61
CA GLU A 73 4.71 -17.30 12.87
C GLU A 73 4.02 -16.64 14.06
N SER A 74 3.90 -15.31 14.03
CA SER A 74 3.23 -14.52 15.07
C SER A 74 2.43 -13.37 14.45
N ASN A 75 1.31 -13.02 15.06
CA ASN A 75 0.42 -11.96 14.62
C ASN A 75 -0.37 -11.42 15.80
N SER A 76 -0.28 -10.12 16.07
CA SER A 76 -1.07 -9.46 17.10
C SER A 76 -2.33 -8.76 16.56
N LEU A 77 -2.47 -8.61 15.25
CA LEU A 77 -3.61 -7.94 14.63
C LEU A 77 -4.82 -8.88 14.47
N PRO A 78 -6.07 -8.38 14.55
CA PRO A 78 -7.26 -9.18 14.26
C PRO A 78 -7.28 -9.64 12.80
N CYS A 79 -7.96 -10.76 12.53
CA CYS A 79 -8.01 -11.35 11.19
C CYS A 79 -8.71 -10.46 10.15
N ASP A 80 -9.58 -9.55 10.60
CA ASP A 80 -10.39 -8.58 9.84
C ASP A 80 -9.95 -7.13 10.12
N TYR A 81 -8.68 -6.93 10.50
CA TYR A 81 -8.08 -5.62 10.73
C TYR A 81 -8.40 -4.63 9.61
N SER A 82 -9.05 -3.51 9.97
CA SER A 82 -9.55 -2.51 9.04
C SER A 82 -9.90 -1.22 9.78
N GLY A 83 -10.10 -0.14 9.03
CA GLY A 83 -10.55 1.14 9.60
C GLY A 83 -9.47 1.87 10.41
N ASP A 84 -8.21 1.44 10.29
CA ASP A 84 -7.07 2.12 10.88
C ASP A 84 -6.47 3.18 9.94
N CYS A 85 -5.81 4.16 10.51
CA CYS A 85 -4.95 5.12 9.83
C CYS A 85 -3.53 4.93 10.36
N LEU A 86 -2.60 4.52 9.51
CA LEU A 86 -1.26 4.18 9.94
C LEU A 86 -0.46 5.45 10.30
N ASP A 87 0.24 5.41 11.42
CA ASP A 87 1.37 6.31 11.72
C ASP A 87 2.61 5.87 10.94
N SER A 88 2.85 4.55 10.90
CA SER A 88 3.97 3.98 10.18
C SER A 88 3.72 2.52 9.79
N LEU A 89 4.40 2.07 8.74
CA LEU A 89 4.54 0.64 8.43
C LEU A 89 6.00 0.34 8.17
N SER A 90 6.61 -0.49 9.02
CA SER A 90 8.04 -0.76 8.97
C SER A 90 8.36 -2.24 8.81
N PHE A 91 9.48 -2.52 8.16
CA PHE A 91 9.95 -3.87 7.83
C PHE A 91 11.37 -4.03 8.36
N GLN A 92 11.60 -5.04 9.20
CA GLN A 92 12.88 -5.31 9.83
C GLN A 92 13.20 -6.79 9.78
N SER A 93 14.43 -7.15 9.39
CA SER A 93 14.89 -8.53 9.49
C SER A 93 15.47 -8.79 10.87
N THR A 94 14.93 -9.78 11.57
CA THR A 94 15.34 -10.20 12.91
C THR A 94 15.48 -11.72 12.92
N ASP A 95 16.68 -12.23 13.23
CA ASP A 95 16.97 -13.67 13.35
C ASP A 95 16.52 -14.55 12.18
N GLY A 96 16.59 -14.02 10.96
CA GLY A 96 16.19 -14.74 9.73
C GLY A 96 14.70 -14.71 9.41
N LEU A 97 13.90 -14.04 10.24
CA LEU A 97 12.50 -13.71 9.97
C LEU A 97 12.34 -12.23 9.65
N LEU A 98 11.18 -11.89 9.11
CA LEU A 98 10.75 -10.54 8.83
C LEU A 98 9.69 -10.12 9.85
N GLN A 99 10.00 -9.08 10.62
CA GLN A 99 9.06 -8.38 11.47
C GLN A 99 8.45 -7.21 10.69
N VAL A 100 7.12 -7.14 10.66
CA VAL A 100 6.34 -6.06 10.07
C VAL A 100 5.55 -5.38 11.18
N ASP A 101 5.89 -4.13 11.46
CA ASP A 101 5.28 -3.34 12.52
C ASP A 101 4.31 -2.31 11.93
N PHE A 102 3.08 -2.34 12.41
CA PHE A 102 1.98 -1.43 12.10
C PHE A 102 1.86 -0.45 13.27
N GLY A 103 2.32 0.79 13.06
CA GLY A 103 2.07 1.90 13.97
C GLY A 103 0.74 2.56 13.63
N SER A 104 -0.09 2.85 14.64
CA SER A 104 -1.47 3.30 14.45
C SER A 104 -1.72 4.69 15.04
N HIS A 105 -2.49 5.51 14.31
CA HIS A 105 -3.09 6.73 14.87
C HIS A 105 -4.39 6.47 15.64
N MET A 106 -4.90 5.23 15.61
CA MET A 106 -6.19 4.82 16.14
C MET A 106 -6.08 3.79 17.27
N ASP A 107 -4.90 3.68 17.91
CA ASP A 107 -4.59 2.73 18.99
C ASP A 107 -4.79 1.25 18.59
N GLN A 108 -4.55 0.92 17.31
CA GLN A 108 -4.64 -0.44 16.76
C GLN A 108 -3.27 -0.99 16.34
N ASP A 109 -2.20 -0.59 17.03
CA ASP A 109 -0.84 -1.03 16.74
C ASP A 109 -0.71 -2.55 16.74
N GLY A 110 0.19 -3.07 15.91
CA GLY A 110 0.44 -4.49 15.88
C GLY A 110 1.68 -4.91 15.12
N THR A 111 2.04 -6.16 15.31
CA THR A 111 3.23 -6.77 14.74
C THR A 111 2.88 -8.09 14.11
N ILE A 112 3.41 -8.32 12.91
CA ILE A 112 3.39 -9.61 12.22
C ILE A 112 4.83 -10.09 12.05
N VAL A 113 5.11 -11.30 12.50
CA VAL A 113 6.39 -11.98 12.26
C VAL A 113 6.15 -13.05 11.22
N CYS A 114 6.90 -13.01 10.12
CA CYS A 114 6.68 -13.84 8.95
C CYS A 114 8.00 -14.21 8.25
N SER A 115 7.98 -15.16 7.33
CA SER A 115 9.18 -15.53 6.57
C SER A 115 9.45 -14.59 5.39
N GLU A 116 8.41 -14.02 4.79
CA GLU A 116 8.53 -13.05 3.71
C GLU A 116 7.34 -12.09 3.62
N ALA A 117 7.59 -10.90 3.07
CA ALA A 117 6.56 -9.96 2.65
C ALA A 117 6.71 -9.61 1.16
N GLU A 118 5.58 -9.36 0.50
CA GLU A 118 5.50 -9.03 -0.92
C GLU A 118 4.52 -7.88 -1.17
N ILE A 119 4.90 -6.95 -2.04
CA ILE A 119 3.93 -6.05 -2.68
C ILE A 119 3.21 -6.83 -3.79
N ALA A 120 2.00 -7.30 -3.50
CA ALA A 120 1.21 -8.13 -4.41
C ALA A 120 0.51 -7.32 -5.50
N SER A 121 0.10 -6.08 -5.20
CA SER A 121 -0.47 -5.17 -6.20
C SER A 121 -0.30 -3.71 -5.82
N VAL A 122 -0.17 -2.86 -6.83
CA VAL A 122 -0.20 -1.39 -6.73
C VAL A 122 -1.16 -0.87 -7.78
N ILE A 123 -2.32 -0.36 -7.36
CA ILE A 123 -3.42 0.03 -8.26
C ILE A 123 -3.71 1.52 -8.09
N PRO A 124 -3.58 2.35 -9.14
CA PRO A 124 -4.00 3.74 -9.07
C PRO A 124 -5.46 3.87 -8.62
N CYS A 125 -5.74 4.77 -7.69
CA CYS A 125 -7.07 5.00 -7.16
C CYS A 125 -7.41 6.49 -7.11
N SER A 126 -8.68 6.81 -6.87
CA SER A 126 -9.10 8.18 -6.59
C SER A 126 -8.68 8.61 -5.18
N SER A 127 -8.85 9.90 -4.86
CA SER A 127 -8.64 10.42 -3.50
C SER A 127 -9.53 9.80 -2.43
N LYS A 128 -10.55 9.03 -2.82
CA LYS A 128 -11.43 8.26 -1.93
C LYS A 128 -11.06 6.78 -1.81
N GLY A 129 -9.90 6.37 -2.32
CA GLY A 129 -9.48 4.96 -2.27
C GLY A 129 -10.27 4.04 -3.21
N VAL A 130 -10.95 4.58 -4.22
CA VAL A 130 -11.66 3.77 -5.23
C VAL A 130 -10.76 3.53 -6.42
N ALA A 131 -10.49 2.26 -6.76
CA ALA A 131 -9.63 1.86 -7.89
C ALA A 131 -10.06 2.53 -9.21
N LEU A 132 -9.09 3.04 -9.95
CA LEU A 132 -9.33 3.56 -11.30
C LEU A 132 -9.38 2.38 -12.28
N ALA A 133 -10.38 2.39 -13.18
CA ALA A 133 -10.45 1.38 -14.23
C ALA A 133 -9.16 1.41 -15.08
N PRO A 134 -8.64 0.26 -15.55
CA PRO A 134 -7.53 0.26 -16.49
C PRO A 134 -7.95 1.07 -17.72
N ASN A 135 -7.16 2.10 -18.05
CA ASN A 135 -7.44 3.01 -19.16
C ASN A 135 -7.61 2.22 -20.47
N ASN A 136 -8.85 1.96 -20.87
CA ASN A 136 -9.19 1.28 -22.11
C ASN A 136 -9.41 2.27 -23.27
N SER A 137 -8.62 3.35 -23.31
CA SER A 137 -8.79 4.48 -24.23
C SER A 137 -7.70 4.55 -25.29
N PHE A 138 -7.60 3.51 -26.11
CA PHE A 138 -7.11 3.63 -27.49
C PHE A 138 -8.11 2.96 -28.43
N LYS A 139 -9.12 3.71 -28.90
CA LYS A 139 -9.84 3.34 -30.12
C LYS A 139 -9.20 4.12 -31.27
N PRO A 140 -8.42 3.50 -32.17
CA PRO A 140 -7.92 4.20 -33.34
C PRO A 140 -9.13 4.70 -34.15
N LYS A 141 -9.14 5.99 -34.45
CA LYS A 141 -10.14 6.64 -35.29
C LYS A 141 -10.07 5.99 -36.68
N PRO A 142 -11.17 5.51 -37.27
CA PRO A 142 -11.10 4.94 -38.61
C PRO A 142 -10.64 6.03 -39.59
N LEU A 143 -9.58 5.72 -40.34
CA LEU A 143 -9.13 6.53 -41.47
C LEU A 143 -10.32 6.65 -42.43
N ARG A 144 -10.86 7.86 -42.60
CA ARG A 144 -11.83 8.14 -43.65
C ARG A 144 -11.13 7.87 -44.97
N GLY A 145 -11.60 6.83 -45.67
CA GLY A 145 -11.20 6.54 -47.03
C GLY A 145 -11.47 7.75 -47.91
N SER A 146 -10.44 8.13 -48.66
CA SER A 146 -10.54 9.03 -49.79
C SER A 146 -11.36 8.34 -50.89
N ALA A 147 -12.43 9.00 -51.32
CA ALA A 147 -13.07 8.81 -52.61
C ALA A 147 -13.05 10.16 -53.32
#